data_AF-A0A8S3Y4E1-F1
#
_entry.id   AF-A0A8S3Y4E1-F1
#
_cell.length_a   1.000
_cell.length_b   1.000
_cell.length_c   1.000
_cell.angle_alpha   90.00
_cell.angle_beta   90.00
_cell.angle_gamma   90.00
#
_symmetry.space_group_name_H-M   'P 1'
#
loop_
_entity.id
_entity.type
_entity.pdbx_description
1 polymer ?
#
loop_
_entity_poly.entity_id
_entity_poly.type
_entity_poly.pdbx_seq_one_letter_code
_entity_poly.pdbx_strand_id
1 'polypeptide(L)'
;MCLPLKSTSPKEIVEEIRNLKDGKAPGYDLIDAKLLKNLPHKDRKLTWQKHIWTKSKQLDGKLRTLNWLLGRKSQLNPNSKMLVYKTTIKPIWTYGIQLWGTASNSNIDILERFQTKALRTMFGIPRSISNRYIYLDLGLKTVRQEAAQNSLKYQEKLTAHVNKLAHALSGEFALQHTRLKRSDVPSLHKRFTT
;
A
#
# COMPACT_ATOMS: atom_id res chain seq x y z
N MET A 1 -46.91 -7.06 -6.35
CA MET A 1 -45.81 -6.23 -5.80
C MET A 1 -44.79 -7.15 -5.16
N CYS A 2 -43.49 -6.98 -5.43
CA CYS A 2 -42.45 -7.80 -4.81
C CYS A 2 -42.28 -7.41 -3.34
N LEU A 3 -42.13 -8.40 -2.45
CA LEU A 3 -41.81 -8.13 -1.04
C LEU A 3 -40.43 -7.45 -0.95
N PRO A 4 -40.23 -6.53 0.00
CA PRO A 4 -38.93 -5.89 0.17
C PRO A 4 -37.86 -6.95 0.44
N LEU A 5 -36.68 -6.75 -0.16
CA LEU A 5 -35.53 -7.62 0.04
C LEU A 5 -35.21 -7.72 1.53
N LYS A 6 -35.08 -8.95 2.04
CA LYS A 6 -34.64 -9.20 3.42
C LYS A 6 -33.24 -8.63 3.62
N SER A 7 -33.02 -7.98 4.76
CA SER A 7 -31.69 -7.48 5.11
C SER A 7 -30.71 -8.65 5.29
N THR A 8 -29.60 -8.65 4.57
CA THR A 8 -28.56 -9.67 4.69
C THR A 8 -27.43 -9.23 5.61
N SER A 9 -26.95 -10.13 6.47
CA SER A 9 -25.78 -9.91 7.34
C SER A 9 -24.46 -10.27 6.63
N PRO A 10 -23.35 -9.58 6.90
CA PRO A 10 -22.03 -9.98 6.39
C PRO A 10 -21.63 -11.42 6.76
N LYS A 11 -22.15 -11.94 7.88
CA LYS A 11 -21.92 -13.34 8.29
C LYS A 11 -22.63 -14.32 7.36
N GLU A 12 -23.89 -14.05 7.05
CA GLU A 12 -24.71 -14.86 6.13
C GLU A 12 -24.07 -14.91 4.75
N ILE A 13 -23.59 -13.76 4.24
CA ILE A 13 -22.89 -13.72 2.94
C ILE A 13 -21.63 -14.58 2.96
N VAL A 14 -20.84 -14.53 4.03
CA VAL A 14 -19.61 -15.35 4.16
C VAL A 14 -19.95 -16.84 4.24
N GLU A 15 -21.02 -17.19 4.94
CA GLU A 15 -21.50 -18.57 5.07
C GLU A 15 -22.02 -19.10 3.73
N GLU A 16 -22.77 -18.29 2.99
CA GLU A 16 -23.26 -18.61 1.66
C GLU A 16 -22.10 -18.83 0.68
N ILE A 17 -21.10 -17.93 0.67
CA ILE A 17 -19.89 -18.06 -0.15
C ILE A 17 -19.14 -19.36 0.18
N ARG A 18 -19.06 -19.73 1.46
CA ARG A 18 -18.39 -20.96 1.89
C ARG A 18 -19.12 -22.21 1.36
N ASN A 19 -20.45 -22.18 1.33
CA ASN A 19 -21.30 -23.30 0.92
C ASN A 19 -21.46 -23.43 -0.60
N LEU A 20 -20.97 -22.47 -1.39
CA LEU A 20 -21.00 -22.56 -2.86
C LEU A 20 -20.28 -23.82 -3.36
N LYS A 21 -20.91 -24.56 -4.27
CA LYS A 21 -20.26 -25.67 -4.98
C LYS A 21 -19.25 -25.15 -5.99
N ASP A 22 -18.07 -25.75 -6.00
CA ASP A 22 -17.05 -25.48 -7.02
C ASP A 22 -17.46 -26.09 -8.37
N GLY A 23 -17.05 -25.47 -9.48
CA GLY A 23 -17.33 -25.96 -10.84
C GLY A 23 -18.68 -25.53 -11.44
N LYS A 24 -19.45 -24.67 -10.76
CA LYS A 24 -20.59 -23.98 -11.39
C LYS A 24 -20.11 -22.98 -12.45
N ALA A 25 -20.93 -22.77 -13.48
CA ALA A 25 -20.69 -21.75 -14.48
C ALA A 25 -20.57 -20.36 -13.81
N PRO A 26 -19.63 -19.51 -14.26
CA PRO A 26 -19.48 -18.17 -13.73
C PRO A 26 -20.71 -17.32 -14.04
N GLY A 27 -20.98 -16.31 -13.20
CA GLY A 27 -22.02 -15.32 -13.49
C GLY A 27 -21.69 -14.47 -14.72
N TYR A 28 -22.61 -13.58 -15.11
CA TYR A 28 -22.41 -12.64 -16.23
C TYR A 28 -21.11 -11.82 -16.07
N ASP A 29 -20.78 -11.46 -14.82
CA ASP A 29 -19.58 -10.72 -14.46
C ASP A 29 -18.29 -11.58 -14.44
N LEU A 30 -18.36 -12.84 -14.90
CA LEU A 30 -17.28 -13.82 -14.90
C LEU A 30 -16.74 -14.19 -13.50
N ILE A 31 -17.50 -13.89 -12.45
CA ILE A 31 -17.18 -14.24 -11.06
C ILE A 31 -17.60 -15.69 -10.81
N ASP A 32 -16.64 -16.55 -10.50
CA ASP A 32 -16.86 -17.96 -10.15
C ASP A 32 -16.79 -18.21 -8.62
N ALA A 33 -17.30 -19.37 -8.19
CA ALA A 33 -17.28 -19.76 -6.78
C ALA A 33 -15.86 -19.83 -6.21
N LYS A 34 -14.88 -20.23 -7.04
CA LYS A 34 -13.47 -20.32 -6.65
C LYS A 34 -12.88 -18.93 -6.41
N LEU A 35 -13.15 -17.95 -7.27
CA LEU A 35 -12.72 -16.57 -7.06
C LEU A 35 -13.38 -15.97 -5.82
N LEU A 36 -14.68 -16.21 -5.60
CA LEU A 36 -15.38 -15.73 -4.40
C LEU A 36 -14.77 -16.28 -3.10
N LYS A 37 -14.46 -17.57 -3.06
CA LYS A 37 -13.82 -18.21 -1.88
C LYS A 37 -12.39 -17.71 -1.65
N ASN A 38 -11.68 -17.35 -2.72
CA ASN A 38 -10.31 -16.83 -2.67
C ASN A 38 -10.23 -15.30 -2.59
N LEU A 39 -11.37 -14.60 -2.55
CA LEU A 39 -11.37 -13.16 -2.34
C LEU A 39 -10.68 -12.86 -1.02
N PRO A 40 -9.73 -11.90 -1.00
CA PRO A 40 -9.09 -11.51 0.24
C PRO A 40 -10.17 -11.04 1.20
N HIS A 41 -10.24 -11.67 2.39
CA HIS A 41 -11.20 -11.28 3.42
C HIS A 41 -11.07 -9.77 3.62
N LYS A 42 -12.09 -9.04 3.16
CA LYS A 42 -12.07 -7.58 3.11
C LYS A 42 -11.88 -7.11 4.54
N ASP A 43 -10.84 -6.31 4.74
CA ASP A 43 -10.61 -5.66 6.03
C ASP A 43 -11.80 -4.73 6.26
N ARG A 44 -12.76 -5.17 7.10
CA ARG A 44 -14.03 -4.44 7.32
C ARG A 44 -13.79 -3.01 7.79
N LYS A 45 -12.67 -2.81 8.48
CA LYS A 45 -12.24 -1.51 8.98
C LYS A 45 -11.20 -0.86 8.07
N LEU A 46 -10.79 -1.49 6.97
CA LEU A 46 -9.74 -1.06 6.05
C LEU A 46 -8.45 -0.64 6.79
N THR A 47 -8.10 -1.25 7.94
CA THR A 47 -6.91 -0.82 8.72
C THR A 47 -5.61 -1.04 7.98
N TRP A 48 -5.64 -1.86 6.93
CA TRP A 48 -4.50 -2.26 6.10
C TRP A 48 -3.43 -3.01 6.89
N GLN A 49 -3.66 -3.33 8.16
CA GLN A 49 -2.65 -3.92 9.05
C GLN A 49 -2.17 -5.28 8.53
N LYS A 50 -3.11 -6.20 8.25
CA LYS A 50 -2.78 -7.53 7.72
C LYS A 50 -2.08 -7.42 6.36
N HIS A 51 -2.58 -6.54 5.50
CA HIS A 51 -2.01 -6.30 4.17
C HIS A 51 -0.56 -5.79 4.26
N ILE A 52 -0.32 -4.73 5.03
CA ILE A 52 1.01 -4.14 5.23
C ILE A 52 1.96 -5.16 5.85
N TRP A 53 1.49 -5.94 6.81
CA TRP A 53 2.29 -7.01 7.41
C TRP A 53 2.69 -8.07 6.38
N THR A 54 1.74 -8.56 5.57
CA THR A 54 2.02 -9.51 4.49
C THR A 54 3.01 -8.93 3.48
N LYS A 55 2.86 -7.65 3.10
CA LYS A 55 3.81 -6.96 2.22
C LYS A 55 5.20 -6.83 2.85
N SER A 56 5.28 -6.49 4.14
CA SER A 56 6.53 -6.46 4.89
C SER A 56 7.24 -7.82 4.90
N LYS A 57 6.49 -8.92 5.04
CA LYS A 57 7.05 -10.29 4.97
C LYS A 57 7.53 -10.64 3.57
N GLN A 58 6.77 -10.27 2.53
CA GLN A 58 7.15 -10.43 1.14
C GLN A 58 8.46 -9.70 0.83
N LEU A 59 8.57 -8.46 1.31
CA LEU A 59 9.77 -7.61 1.20
C LEU A 59 10.98 -8.21 1.91
N ASP A 60 10.82 -8.67 3.15
CA ASP A 60 11.87 -9.36 3.90
C ASP A 60 12.35 -10.62 3.17
N GLY A 61 11.41 -11.40 2.60
CA GLY A 61 11.74 -12.57 1.78
C GLY A 61 12.56 -12.18 0.55
N LYS A 62 12.11 -11.17 -0.21
CA LYS A 62 12.80 -10.70 -1.41
C LYS A 62 14.20 -10.16 -1.10
N LEU A 63 14.35 -9.41 -0.02
CA LEU A 63 15.66 -8.89 0.43
C LEU A 63 16.61 -10.03 0.79
N ARG A 64 16.14 -11.08 1.48
CA ARG A 64 16.96 -12.27 1.76
C ARG A 64 17.41 -12.97 0.49
N THR A 65 16.52 -13.16 -0.48
CA THR A 65 16.87 -13.75 -1.78
C THR A 65 17.93 -12.92 -2.53
N LEU A 66 17.85 -11.60 -2.45
CA LEU A 66 18.80 -10.69 -3.10
C LEU A 66 20.04 -10.36 -2.24
N ASN A 67 20.18 -10.95 -1.05
CA ASN A 67 21.23 -10.59 -0.11
C ASN A 67 22.65 -10.91 -0.64
N TRP A 68 22.79 -11.92 -1.49
CA TRP A 68 24.06 -12.24 -2.13
C TRP A 68 24.54 -11.10 -3.06
N LEU A 69 23.62 -10.42 -3.74
CA LEU A 69 23.90 -9.35 -4.68
C LEU A 69 23.96 -7.97 -4.02
N LEU A 70 23.03 -7.70 -3.10
CA LEU A 70 22.84 -6.39 -2.49
C LEU A 70 23.52 -6.24 -1.14
N GLY A 71 23.93 -7.33 -0.51
CA GLY A 71 24.48 -7.30 0.84
C GLY A 71 25.81 -6.55 0.95
N ARG A 72 26.19 -6.25 2.19
CA ARG A 72 27.46 -5.56 2.53
C ARG A 72 28.72 -6.23 1.95
N LYS A 73 28.71 -7.55 1.75
CA LYS A 73 29.85 -8.31 1.22
C LYS A 73 29.95 -8.28 -0.31
N SER A 74 28.92 -7.80 -0.99
CA SER A 74 28.92 -7.69 -2.46
C SER A 74 29.81 -6.54 -2.90
N GLN A 75 30.66 -6.80 -3.88
CA GLN A 75 31.57 -5.82 -4.51
C GLN A 75 30.87 -4.93 -5.55
N LEU A 76 29.54 -5.02 -5.67
CA LEU A 76 28.78 -4.21 -6.62
C LEU A 76 28.88 -2.72 -6.27
N ASN A 77 29.03 -1.86 -7.28
CA ASN A 77 29.03 -0.41 -7.11
C ASN A 77 27.77 0.05 -6.32
N PRO A 78 27.92 0.93 -5.30
CA PRO A 78 26.80 1.52 -4.57
C PRO A 78 25.64 2.03 -5.45
N ASN A 79 25.95 2.66 -6.58
CA ASN A 79 24.94 3.18 -7.51
C ASN A 79 24.14 2.05 -8.19
N SER A 80 24.81 0.97 -8.58
CA SER A 80 24.15 -0.21 -9.14
C SER A 80 23.30 -0.95 -8.10
N LYS A 81 23.78 -1.06 -6.85
CA LYS A 81 22.97 -1.58 -5.72
C LYS A 81 21.71 -0.76 -5.54
N MET A 82 21.84 0.57 -5.57
CA MET A 82 20.72 1.49 -5.46
C MET A 82 19.73 1.33 -6.62
N LEU A 83 20.21 1.18 -7.85
CA LEU A 83 19.37 0.95 -9.01
C LEU A 83 18.54 -0.33 -8.85
N VAL A 84 19.18 -1.44 -8.46
CA VAL A 84 18.48 -2.70 -8.19
C VAL A 84 17.45 -2.55 -7.07
N TYR A 85 17.76 -1.80 -6.00
CA TYR A 85 16.78 -1.51 -4.95
C TYR A 85 15.55 -0.77 -5.50
N LYS A 86 15.78 0.28 -6.30
CA LYS A 86 14.72 1.09 -6.92
C LYS A 86 13.86 0.29 -7.90
N THR A 87 14.42 -0.69 -8.61
CA THR A 87 13.70 -1.49 -9.61
C THR A 87 12.99 -2.70 -9.02
N THR A 88 13.52 -3.31 -7.94
CA THR A 88 13.00 -4.58 -7.43
C THR A 88 12.28 -4.45 -6.09
N ILE A 89 12.88 -3.75 -5.12
CA ILE A 89 12.35 -3.68 -3.75
C ILE A 89 11.35 -2.53 -3.60
N LYS A 90 11.71 -1.34 -4.10
CA LYS A 90 10.88 -0.13 -4.00
C LYS A 90 9.47 -0.32 -4.57
N PRO A 91 9.26 -0.95 -5.75
CA PRO A 91 7.92 -1.08 -6.32
C PRO A 91 6.97 -1.92 -5.47
N ILE A 92 7.46 -2.91 -4.72
CA ILE A 92 6.63 -3.82 -3.91
C ILE A 92 5.83 -3.05 -2.85
N TRP A 93 6.43 -2.03 -2.23
CA TRP A 93 5.73 -1.15 -1.29
C TRP A 93 5.28 0.17 -1.93
N THR A 94 5.73 0.54 -3.11
CA THR A 94 5.20 1.76 -3.77
C THR A 94 3.84 1.48 -4.43
N TYR A 95 3.61 0.27 -4.94
CA TYR A 95 2.46 -0.11 -5.77
C TYR A 95 1.07 0.11 -5.12
N GLY A 96 0.97 0.27 -3.80
CA GLY A 96 -0.30 0.53 -3.12
C GLY A 96 -0.29 1.75 -2.21
N ILE A 97 0.74 2.60 -2.29
CA ILE A 97 0.96 3.67 -1.31
C ILE A 97 -0.17 4.70 -1.29
N GLN A 98 -0.85 4.90 -2.41
CA GLN A 98 -2.04 5.76 -2.49
C GLN A 98 -3.21 5.21 -1.68
N LEU A 99 -3.35 3.88 -1.59
CA LEU A 99 -4.45 3.24 -0.84
C LEU A 99 -4.14 3.18 0.65
N TRP A 100 -3.04 2.51 1.02
CA TRP A 100 -2.69 2.27 2.41
C TRP A 100 -1.80 3.34 3.04
N GLY A 101 -1.46 4.41 2.32
CA GLY A 101 -0.92 5.64 2.91
C GLY A 101 -1.89 6.29 3.90
N THR A 102 -3.18 5.94 3.82
CA THR A 102 -4.23 6.32 4.78
C THR A 102 -4.20 5.49 6.08
N ALA A 103 -3.39 4.44 6.17
CA ALA A 103 -3.25 3.57 7.35
C ALA A 103 -2.71 4.34 8.57
N SER A 104 -2.75 3.74 9.76
CA SER A 104 -2.18 4.33 10.98
C SER A 104 -0.68 4.58 10.85
N ASN A 105 -0.16 5.58 11.58
CA ASN A 105 1.27 5.87 11.62
C ASN A 105 2.09 4.63 12.00
N SER A 106 1.62 3.86 12.99
CA SER A 106 2.24 2.61 13.43
C SER A 106 2.40 1.57 12.32
N ASN A 107 1.43 1.49 11.39
CA ASN A 107 1.50 0.57 10.26
C ASN A 107 2.48 1.08 9.19
N ILE A 108 2.51 2.38 8.92
CA ILE A 108 3.48 2.99 7.99
C ILE A 108 4.91 2.83 8.53
N ASP A 109 5.10 2.95 9.85
CA ASP A 109 6.38 2.74 10.52
C ASP A 109 6.95 1.33 10.31
N ILE A 110 6.11 0.33 10.06
CA ILE A 110 6.59 -1.04 9.74
C ILE A 110 7.39 -1.01 8.43
N LEU A 111 6.88 -0.31 7.42
CA LEU A 111 7.52 -0.21 6.10
C LEU A 111 8.71 0.74 6.11
N GLU A 112 8.65 1.84 6.86
CA GLU A 112 9.83 2.70 7.04
C GLU A 112 10.95 1.98 7.80
N ARG A 113 10.63 1.18 8.82
CA ARG A 113 11.60 0.30 9.49
C ARG A 113 12.18 -0.72 8.52
N PHE A 114 11.37 -1.31 7.63
CA PHE A 114 11.87 -2.19 6.59
C PHE A 114 12.82 -1.46 5.62
N GLN A 115 12.44 -0.30 5.09
CA GLN A 115 13.28 0.51 4.19
C GLN A 115 14.64 0.79 4.83
N THR A 116 14.60 1.29 6.06
CA THR A 116 15.74 1.63 6.88
C THR A 116 16.65 0.42 7.15
N LYS A 117 16.06 -0.75 7.46
CA LYS A 117 16.75 -2.02 7.65
C LYS A 117 17.43 -2.49 6.36
N ALA A 118 16.72 -2.42 5.23
CA ALA A 118 17.24 -2.82 3.93
C ALA A 118 18.48 -1.99 3.55
N LEU A 119 18.39 -0.65 3.62
CA LEU A 119 19.49 0.25 3.30
C LEU A 119 20.72 -0.01 4.18
N ARG A 120 20.52 -0.20 5.50
CA ARG A 120 21.63 -0.55 6.40
C ARG A 120 22.29 -1.88 6.06
N THR A 121 21.49 -2.88 5.67
CA THR A 121 21.99 -4.21 5.33
C THR A 121 22.80 -4.16 4.02
N MET A 122 22.36 -3.33 3.08
CA MET A 122 22.98 -3.18 1.77
C MET A 122 24.33 -2.44 1.84
N PHE A 123 24.36 -1.32 2.54
CA PHE A 123 25.53 -0.45 2.62
C PHE A 123 26.40 -0.69 3.87
N GLY A 124 26.03 -1.64 4.73
CA GLY A 124 26.79 -1.94 5.95
C GLY A 124 26.75 -0.83 7.00
N ILE A 125 25.73 0.03 6.97
CA ILE A 125 25.63 1.22 7.82
C ILE A 125 25.35 0.81 9.28
N PRO A 126 26.14 1.30 10.27
CA PRO A 126 25.91 1.04 11.68
C PRO A 126 24.56 1.55 12.20
N ARG A 127 24.07 0.97 13.31
CA ARG A 127 22.82 1.42 13.95
C ARG A 127 22.93 2.80 14.61
N SER A 128 24.15 3.20 14.99
CA SER A 128 24.44 4.49 15.65
C SER A 128 24.10 5.70 14.77
N ILE A 129 24.22 5.56 13.45
CA ILE A 129 23.97 6.65 12.51
C ILE A 129 22.46 6.95 12.44
N SER A 130 22.10 8.22 12.56
CA SER A 130 20.71 8.68 12.45
C SER A 130 20.13 8.38 11.06
N ASN A 131 18.87 7.95 11.03
CA ASN A 131 18.14 7.67 9.78
C ASN A 131 18.13 8.88 8.84
N ARG A 132 18.10 10.11 9.38
CA ARG A 132 18.08 11.35 8.58
C ARG A 132 19.28 11.43 7.64
N TYR A 133 20.48 11.13 8.13
CA TYR A 133 21.69 11.19 7.32
C TYR A 133 21.72 10.12 6.23
N ILE A 134 21.19 8.92 6.52
CA ILE A 134 21.09 7.84 5.53
C ILE A 134 20.24 8.27 4.33
N TYR A 135 19.10 8.90 4.59
CA TYR A 135 18.20 9.36 3.52
C TYR A 135 18.81 10.53 2.74
N LEU A 136 19.48 11.46 3.43
CA LEU A 136 20.13 12.61 2.82
C LEU A 136 21.29 12.19 1.90
N ASP A 137 22.16 11.31 2.37
CA ASP A 137 23.34 10.81 1.64
C ASP A 137 22.94 9.97 0.42
N LEU A 138 21.93 9.10 0.58
CA LEU A 138 21.45 8.24 -0.50
C LEU A 138 20.48 8.94 -1.47
N GLY A 139 20.10 10.19 -1.20
CA GLY A 139 19.10 10.93 -1.99
C GLY A 139 17.74 10.21 -2.06
N LEU A 140 17.36 9.50 -0.99
CA LEU A 140 16.13 8.71 -0.94
C LEU A 140 15.07 9.39 -0.08
N LYS A 141 13.83 9.28 -0.54
CA LYS A 141 12.65 9.74 0.18
C LYS A 141 12.16 8.64 1.11
N THR A 142 11.65 9.03 2.26
CA THR A 142 10.98 8.10 3.18
C THR A 142 9.66 7.61 2.58
N VAL A 143 9.12 6.51 3.10
CA VAL A 143 7.80 6.01 2.67
C VAL A 143 6.73 7.11 2.83
N ARG A 144 6.76 7.89 3.91
CA ARG A 144 5.84 9.02 4.10
C ARG A 144 5.98 10.10 3.02
N GLN A 145 7.21 10.48 2.69
CA GLN A 145 7.47 11.48 1.65
C GLN A 145 7.06 10.99 0.26
N GLU A 146 7.27 9.71 -0.04
CA GLU A 146 6.78 9.09 -1.28
C GLU A 146 5.24 9.05 -1.30
N ALA A 147 4.58 8.79 -0.18
CA ALA A 147 3.12 8.84 -0.09
C ALA A 147 2.60 10.25 -0.38
N ALA A 148 3.21 11.27 0.21
CA ALA A 148 2.88 12.68 -0.04
C ALA A 148 3.06 13.05 -1.52
N GLN A 149 4.15 12.62 -2.16
CA GLN A 149 4.38 12.91 -3.58
C GLN A 149 3.42 12.19 -4.52
N ASN A 150 3.08 10.94 -4.22
CA ASN A 150 2.08 10.22 -5.00
C ASN A 150 0.68 10.80 -4.83
N SER A 151 0.40 11.44 -3.68
CA SER A 151 -0.82 12.19 -3.42
C SER A 151 -0.87 13.48 -4.26
N LEU A 152 0.20 14.28 -4.27
CA LEU A 152 0.29 15.49 -5.09
C LEU A 152 0.14 15.19 -6.58
N LYS A 153 0.87 14.19 -7.10
CA LYS A 153 0.73 13.73 -8.49
C LYS A 153 -0.68 13.27 -8.82
N TYR A 154 -1.38 12.69 -7.85
CA TYR A 154 -2.77 12.26 -8.04
C TYR A 154 -3.70 13.47 -8.11
N GLN A 155 -3.49 14.48 -7.28
CA GLN A 155 -4.24 15.75 -7.36
C GLN A 155 -4.02 16.46 -8.69
N GLU A 156 -2.78 16.57 -9.16
CA GLU A 156 -2.45 17.13 -10.48
C GLU A 156 -3.17 16.40 -11.62
N LYS A 157 -3.30 15.07 -11.52
CA LYS A 157 -4.07 14.27 -12.49
C LYS A 157 -5.57 14.55 -12.39
N LEU A 158 -6.12 14.71 -11.19
CA LEU A 158 -7.53 15.04 -11.00
C LEU A 158 -7.87 16.44 -11.53
N THR A 159 -6.97 17.41 -11.39
CA THR A 159 -7.17 18.78 -11.91
C THR A 159 -7.02 18.86 -13.42
N ALA A 160 -6.18 18.03 -14.04
CA ALA A 160 -6.03 17.96 -15.49
C ALA A 160 -7.12 17.14 -16.21
N HIS A 161 -7.94 16.40 -15.47
CA HIS A 161 -8.89 15.46 -16.06
C HIS A 161 -10.11 16.18 -16.68
N VAL A 162 -10.54 15.76 -17.87
CA VAL A 162 -11.65 16.39 -18.63
C VAL A 162 -12.98 16.37 -17.86
N ASN A 163 -13.22 15.31 -17.07
CA ASN A 163 -14.45 15.16 -16.30
C ASN A 163 -14.51 16.14 -15.11
N LYS A 164 -15.46 17.07 -15.14
CA LYS A 164 -15.73 18.04 -14.07
C LYS A 164 -16.00 17.39 -12.70
N LEU A 165 -16.62 16.20 -12.68
CA LEU A 165 -16.87 15.45 -11.44
C LEU A 165 -15.57 14.95 -10.79
N ALA A 166 -14.51 14.74 -11.56
CA ALA A 166 -13.21 14.34 -11.02
C ALA A 166 -12.59 15.48 -10.19
N HIS A 167 -12.80 16.74 -10.58
CA HIS A 167 -12.34 17.89 -9.79
C HIS A 167 -13.03 17.96 -8.42
N ALA A 168 -14.29 17.52 -8.33
CA ALA A 168 -15.04 17.49 -7.06
C ALA A 168 -14.43 16.53 -6.02
N LEU A 169 -13.61 15.55 -6.44
CA LEU A 169 -12.89 14.65 -5.54
C LEU A 169 -11.67 15.31 -4.88
N SER A 170 -11.16 16.43 -5.44
CA SER A 170 -9.96 17.11 -4.94
C SER A 170 -10.27 18.31 -4.02
N GLY A 171 -11.53 18.74 -3.94
CA GLY A 171 -11.94 19.97 -3.22
C GLY A 171 -12.26 19.77 -1.74
N GLU A 172 -12.29 20.88 -0.98
CA GLU A 172 -12.76 20.93 0.42
C GLU A 172 -14.20 20.45 0.63
N PHE A 173 -14.98 20.41 -0.46
CA PHE A 173 -16.35 19.89 -0.55
C PHE A 173 -16.45 18.39 -0.82
N ALA A 174 -15.33 17.66 -1.00
CA ALA A 174 -15.37 16.21 -1.00
C ALA A 174 -15.97 15.76 0.33
N LEU A 175 -17.11 15.05 0.29
CA LEU A 175 -17.93 14.70 1.44
C LEU A 175 -17.08 14.33 2.68
N GLN A 176 -16.94 15.29 3.60
CA GLN A 176 -16.20 15.12 4.85
C GLN A 176 -16.88 14.12 5.80
N HIS A 177 -18.05 13.61 5.42
CA HIS A 177 -18.75 12.51 6.08
C HIS A 177 -18.12 11.17 5.72
N THR A 178 -16.87 10.96 6.13
CA THR A 178 -16.28 9.64 6.11
C THR A 178 -16.81 8.85 7.30
N ARG A 179 -17.49 7.72 7.03
CA ARG A 179 -17.88 6.75 8.08
C ARG A 179 -16.68 6.34 8.95
N LEU A 180 -15.48 6.38 8.38
CA LEU A 180 -14.21 6.06 9.03
C LEU A 180 -13.41 7.35 9.22
N LYS A 181 -13.12 7.74 10.47
CA LYS A 181 -12.25 8.89 10.81
C LYS A 181 -10.83 8.67 10.28
N ARG A 182 -10.55 9.04 9.02
CA ARG A 182 -9.25 8.84 8.37
C ARG A 182 -8.88 9.97 7.44
N SER A 183 -7.58 10.02 7.13
CA SER A 183 -7.06 10.87 6.07
C SER A 183 -7.45 10.29 4.72
N ASP A 184 -7.88 11.17 3.83
CA ASP A 184 -8.18 10.83 2.45
C ASP A 184 -6.91 10.79 1.61
N VAL A 185 -6.96 10.06 0.50
CA VAL A 185 -5.83 9.92 -0.44
C VAL A 185 -5.32 11.28 -0.95
N PRO A 186 -6.17 12.25 -1.33
CA PRO A 186 -5.72 13.58 -1.76
C PRO A 186 -5.10 14.40 -0.62
N SER A 187 -5.47 14.16 0.65
CA SER A 187 -4.97 14.93 1.79
C SER A 187 -3.71 14.35 2.45
N LEU A 188 -3.17 13.25 1.91
CA LEU A 188 -1.96 12.62 2.45
C LEU A 188 -0.73 13.55 2.46
N HIS A 189 -0.62 14.47 1.50
CA HIS A 189 0.46 15.45 1.51
C HIS A 189 0.42 16.31 2.79
N LYS A 190 -0.75 16.86 3.16
CA LYS A 190 -0.92 17.66 4.39
C LYS A 190 -0.59 16.86 5.65
N ARG A 191 -0.90 15.56 5.64
CA ARG A 191 -0.66 14.65 6.77
C ARG A 191 0.82 14.39 7.06
N PHE A 192 1.68 14.40 6.05
CA PHE A 192 3.10 14.04 6.19
C PHE A 192 4.03 15.24 6.10
N THR A 193 3.51 16.45 5.88
CA THR A 193 4.27 17.70 5.86
C THR A 193 4.35 18.40 7.22
N THR A 194 3.52 17.99 8.20
CA THR A 194 3.59 18.44 9.60
C THR A 194 4.62 17.64 10.39
#